data_AF-A0A1Q5WS00-F1
#
_entry.id   AF-A0A1Q5WS00-F1
#
_cell.length_a   1.000
_cell.length_b   1.000
_cell.length_c   1.000
_cell.angle_alpha   90.00
_cell.angle_beta   90.00
_cell.angle_gamma   90.00
#
_symmetry.space_group_name_H-M   'P 1'
#
loop_
_entity.id
_entity.type
_entity.pdbx_description
1 polymer ?
#
loop_
_entity_poly.entity_id
_entity_poly.type
_entity_poly.pdbx_seq_one_letter_code
_entity_poly.pdbx_strand_id
1 'polypeptide(L)'
;MKLKKLLAPVLSLSLLLPVMASAAAAPPQAVVDTPAAQLRASLDHLLSEHFALAVTAMTKAYDGSRDAAAAYQALDQNALDMQPAITSLYGEAGGTEFERIFREHNKYTDDLVKATKANDTAARQKAEQEVQGFVTEFAAFLSTATARKLPQTAAEEAIRSHENHVQQIFDAYVAGDYNKAYTTYRTGFQEMFTISKVLSTAIATQMPDKFQNTRPDTKAADLRSALNSVAAEHFALSVLEMQKQFDGKADYQALINAEAGNTADFKAAVASIYGAAGGDAFEQIWVGNHITAQSDYVNAVKNKDAAARAAVLARIDGFTMELGKFLGTATAGKLPASAAQTALKAHEGQVQSTLDQYAAGDYTASYTTNRAGYKTMFGVGLALSGAIVAQFNDKFQEAAIPASMTTVWMKLNSKELNINRIVTMMDTKPSNRSGTTYIPLRYLGEGIGAKVKYDHQTRTVWVMAGNDTLKFWIDRNVMEVNGMQKSVGAKVIINKDGRTMVPLRFIAELLQWNVTWNQTEGLITLMKEM
;
A
#
# COMPACT_ATOMS: atom_id res chain seq x y z
N MET A 1 27.49 -57.78 -18.11
CA MET A 1 27.66 -56.51 -18.85
C MET A 1 26.37 -56.26 -19.63
N LYS A 2 25.51 -55.33 -19.17
CA LYS A 2 24.11 -55.21 -19.62
C LYS A 2 24.02 -54.59 -21.02
N LEU A 3 23.57 -55.41 -21.97
CA LEU A 3 23.21 -55.01 -23.33
C LEU A 3 21.77 -54.46 -23.35
N LYS A 4 21.61 -53.33 -24.06
CA LYS A 4 20.32 -52.78 -24.51
C LYS A 4 19.56 -53.81 -25.38
N LYS A 5 18.22 -53.83 -25.30
CA LYS A 5 17.32 -54.08 -26.44
C LYS A 5 15.88 -53.68 -26.09
N LEU A 6 15.23 -53.00 -27.05
CA LEU A 6 13.84 -52.60 -27.09
C LEU A 6 12.88 -53.80 -27.14
N LEU A 7 11.65 -53.59 -26.66
CA LEU A 7 10.42 -54.18 -27.21
C LEU A 7 9.27 -53.18 -27.05
N ALA A 8 8.64 -52.82 -28.16
CA ALA A 8 7.32 -52.19 -28.24
C ALA A 8 6.22 -53.29 -28.19
N PRO A 9 4.96 -52.99 -28.53
CA PRO A 9 3.91 -52.34 -27.76
C PRO A 9 2.82 -53.35 -27.32
N VAL A 10 2.05 -53.07 -26.27
CA VAL A 10 0.78 -53.76 -26.03
C VAL A 10 -0.35 -52.79 -26.33
N LEU A 11 -0.99 -53.03 -27.47
CA LEU A 11 -2.36 -52.58 -27.74
C LEU A 11 -3.27 -53.14 -26.66
N SER A 12 -3.97 -52.28 -25.93
CA SER A 12 -5.24 -52.62 -25.30
C SER A 12 -6.28 -51.60 -25.75
N LEU A 13 -7.14 -52.08 -26.65
CA LEU A 13 -8.44 -51.52 -26.99
C LEU A 13 -9.25 -51.30 -25.71
N SER A 14 -9.58 -50.05 -25.38
CA SER A 14 -10.65 -49.76 -24.43
C SER A 14 -11.33 -48.44 -24.81
N LEU A 15 -12.52 -48.60 -25.42
CA LEU A 15 -13.67 -47.70 -25.39
C LEU A 15 -13.47 -46.28 -25.97
N LEU A 16 -13.79 -46.15 -27.26
CA LEU A 16 -14.28 -44.91 -27.86
C LEU A 16 -15.63 -44.54 -27.22
N LEU A 17 -15.58 -43.82 -26.09
CA LEU A 17 -16.65 -42.90 -25.74
C LEU A 17 -16.32 -41.57 -26.43
N PRO A 18 -17.28 -40.91 -27.11
CA PRO A 18 -17.07 -39.55 -27.54
C PRO A 18 -16.90 -38.71 -26.28
N VAL A 19 -15.64 -38.40 -25.94
CA VAL A 19 -15.35 -37.28 -25.06
C VAL A 19 -15.86 -36.08 -25.83
N MET A 20 -17.07 -35.63 -25.50
CA MET A 20 -17.43 -34.24 -25.68
C MET A 20 -16.43 -33.48 -24.83
N ALA A 21 -15.28 -33.15 -25.43
CA ALA A 21 -14.42 -32.11 -24.94
C ALA A 21 -15.30 -30.86 -25.01
N SER A 22 -15.96 -30.52 -23.90
CA SER A 22 -16.23 -29.12 -23.68
C SER A 22 -14.85 -28.48 -23.76
N ALA A 23 -14.64 -27.64 -24.76
CA ALA A 23 -13.52 -26.73 -24.74
C ALA A 23 -13.73 -25.92 -23.46
N ALA A 24 -13.12 -26.35 -22.35
CA ALA A 24 -13.00 -25.53 -21.17
C ALA A 24 -12.31 -24.26 -21.68
N ALA A 25 -13.06 -23.15 -21.71
CA ALA A 25 -12.52 -21.87 -22.09
C ALA A 25 -11.21 -21.68 -21.30
N ALA A 26 -10.13 -21.32 -21.99
CA ALA A 26 -8.87 -21.06 -21.33
C ALA A 26 -9.13 -20.10 -20.15
N PRO A 27 -8.56 -20.36 -18.95
CA PRO A 27 -8.79 -19.51 -17.80
C PRO A 27 -8.46 -18.05 -18.18
N PRO A 28 -9.26 -17.08 -17.72
CA PRO A 28 -9.08 -15.69 -18.12
C PRO A 28 -7.68 -15.22 -17.73
N GLN A 29 -6.97 -14.64 -18.70
CA GLN A 29 -5.60 -14.16 -18.54
C GLN A 29 -5.56 -13.11 -17.42
N ALA A 30 -4.54 -13.18 -16.55
CA ALA A 30 -4.31 -12.13 -15.56
C ALA A 30 -3.83 -10.84 -16.25
N VAL A 31 -4.42 -9.69 -15.87
CA VAL A 31 -4.15 -8.38 -16.48
C VAL A 31 -3.97 -7.32 -15.39
N VAL A 32 -3.00 -6.42 -15.57
CA VAL A 32 -2.64 -5.35 -14.61
C VAL A 32 -3.37 -4.02 -14.83
N ASP A 33 -4.06 -3.90 -15.96
CA ASP A 33 -4.68 -2.66 -16.43
C ASP A 33 -6.18 -2.84 -16.75
N THR A 34 -6.92 -3.29 -15.75
CA THR A 34 -8.38 -3.28 -15.77
C THR A 34 -8.92 -1.93 -15.30
N PRO A 35 -10.17 -1.54 -15.61
CA PRO A 35 -10.76 -0.31 -15.10
C PRO A 35 -10.67 -0.16 -13.57
N ALA A 36 -10.89 -1.25 -12.82
CA ALA A 36 -10.75 -1.22 -11.36
C ALA A 36 -9.28 -1.15 -10.89
N ALA A 37 -8.36 -1.83 -11.57
CA ALA A 37 -6.92 -1.68 -11.27
C ALA A 37 -6.42 -0.26 -11.56
N GLN A 38 -6.94 0.38 -12.62
CA GLN A 38 -6.65 1.77 -12.96
C GLN A 38 -7.21 2.75 -11.94
N LEU A 39 -8.42 2.52 -11.43
CA LEU A 39 -8.96 3.27 -10.29
C LEU A 39 -8.00 3.19 -9.08
N ARG A 40 -7.60 1.97 -8.69
CA ARG A 40 -6.69 1.78 -7.58
C ARG A 40 -5.36 2.49 -7.81
N ALA A 41 -4.75 2.33 -8.98
CA ALA A 41 -3.48 2.99 -9.30
C ALA A 41 -3.59 4.53 -9.30
N SER A 42 -4.76 5.08 -9.64
CA SER A 42 -5.01 6.52 -9.61
C SER A 42 -5.16 7.04 -8.17
N LEU A 43 -5.81 6.26 -7.30
CA LEU A 43 -5.90 6.55 -5.86
C LEU A 43 -4.54 6.37 -5.17
N ASP A 44 -3.80 5.30 -5.51
CA ASP A 44 -2.43 5.06 -5.04
C ASP A 44 -1.61 6.34 -5.29
N HIS A 45 -1.63 6.85 -6.52
CA HIS A 45 -0.92 8.08 -6.90
C HIS A 45 -1.34 9.31 -6.10
N LEU A 46 -2.62 9.67 -6.15
CA LEU A 46 -3.06 10.93 -5.58
C LEU A 46 -2.88 10.96 -4.06
N LEU A 47 -3.23 9.87 -3.36
CA LEU A 47 -3.17 9.80 -1.91
C LEU A 47 -1.73 9.67 -1.39
N SER A 48 -0.87 8.90 -2.05
CA SER A 48 0.54 8.79 -1.62
C SER A 48 1.32 10.08 -1.92
N GLU A 49 1.01 10.77 -3.01
CA GLU A 49 1.58 12.10 -3.30
C GLU A 49 1.12 13.11 -2.23
N HIS A 50 -0.17 13.11 -1.87
CA HIS A 50 -0.70 13.98 -0.81
C HIS A 50 0.06 13.82 0.50
N PHE A 51 0.24 12.56 0.95
CA PHE A 51 0.99 12.25 2.15
C PHE A 51 2.45 12.77 2.08
N ALA A 52 3.12 12.55 0.95
CA ALA A 52 4.50 13.02 0.75
C ALA A 52 4.61 14.55 0.78
N LEU A 53 3.69 15.24 0.12
CA LEU A 53 3.64 16.71 0.07
C LEU A 53 3.25 17.31 1.42
N ALA A 54 2.35 16.69 2.17
CA ALA A 54 1.95 17.16 3.50
C ALA A 54 3.16 17.18 4.46
N VAL A 55 3.88 16.05 4.56
CA VAL A 55 5.10 15.97 5.39
C VAL A 55 6.17 16.96 4.93
N THR A 56 6.36 17.08 3.61
CA THR A 56 7.33 18.03 3.03
C THR A 56 6.96 19.47 3.39
N ALA A 57 5.72 19.89 3.14
CA ALA A 57 5.26 21.23 3.42
C ALA A 57 5.36 21.58 4.91
N MET A 58 4.95 20.67 5.79
CA MET A 58 5.04 20.87 7.24
C MET A 58 6.48 21.08 7.73
N THR A 59 7.40 20.19 7.32
CA THR A 59 8.79 20.25 7.75
C THR A 59 9.51 21.47 7.16
N LYS A 60 9.25 21.81 5.89
CA LYS A 60 9.79 23.02 5.24
C LYS A 60 9.27 24.29 5.91
N ALA A 61 7.99 24.36 6.26
CA ALA A 61 7.39 25.48 6.97
C ALA A 61 7.93 25.64 8.39
N TYR A 62 8.09 24.52 9.12
CA TYR A 62 8.72 24.51 10.44
C TYR A 62 10.16 25.05 10.38
N ASP A 63 10.96 24.56 9.44
CA ASP A 63 12.34 25.00 9.20
C ASP A 63 12.45 26.47 8.75
N GLY A 64 11.35 27.10 8.32
CA GLY A 64 11.39 28.41 7.66
C GLY A 64 12.12 28.36 6.31
N SER A 65 12.00 27.25 5.59
CA SER A 65 12.66 27.03 4.30
C SER A 65 12.09 27.97 3.24
N ARG A 66 12.94 28.39 2.29
CA ARG A 66 12.60 29.40 1.26
C ARG A 66 11.49 28.92 0.31
N ASP A 67 11.38 27.61 0.14
CA ASP A 67 10.43 26.93 -0.73
C ASP A 67 9.14 26.51 -0.02
N ALA A 68 8.97 26.82 1.28
CA ALA A 68 7.80 26.36 2.06
C ALA A 68 6.46 26.77 1.44
N ALA A 69 6.36 27.98 0.85
CA ALA A 69 5.16 28.43 0.17
C ALA A 69 4.87 27.60 -1.11
N ALA A 70 5.90 27.25 -1.88
CA ALA A 70 5.76 26.41 -3.06
C ALA A 70 5.39 24.96 -2.69
N ALA A 71 5.91 24.46 -1.56
CA ALA A 71 5.53 23.15 -1.03
C ALA A 71 4.02 23.10 -0.67
N TYR A 72 3.50 24.11 0.02
CA TYR A 72 2.06 24.21 0.31
C TYR A 72 1.21 24.38 -0.95
N GLN A 73 1.69 25.16 -1.93
CA GLN A 73 1.01 25.29 -3.22
C GLN A 73 0.93 23.94 -3.95
N ALA A 74 1.99 23.13 -3.90
CA ALA A 74 2.00 21.79 -4.48
C ALA A 74 1.02 20.85 -3.77
N LEU A 75 0.96 20.89 -2.43
CA LEU A 75 0.00 20.13 -1.62
C LEU A 75 -1.45 20.51 -1.97
N ASP A 76 -1.73 21.80 -2.08
CA ASP A 76 -3.04 22.30 -2.44
C ASP A 76 -3.44 21.91 -3.88
N GLN A 77 -2.49 21.98 -4.83
CA GLN A 77 -2.73 21.54 -6.19
C GLN A 77 -3.00 20.03 -6.26
N ASN A 78 -2.34 19.20 -5.45
CA ASN A 78 -2.67 17.78 -5.35
C ASN A 78 -4.12 17.55 -4.87
N ALA A 79 -4.59 18.32 -3.88
CA ALA A 79 -5.98 18.24 -3.43
C ALA A 79 -6.98 18.67 -4.53
N LEU A 80 -6.63 19.69 -5.32
CA LEU A 80 -7.40 20.08 -6.51
C LEU A 80 -7.41 18.99 -7.59
N ASP A 81 -6.29 18.29 -7.80
CA ASP A 81 -6.18 17.23 -8.80
C ASP A 81 -7.00 15.98 -8.42
N MET A 82 -7.36 15.81 -7.14
CA MET A 82 -8.27 14.75 -6.69
C MET A 82 -9.74 15.04 -7.04
N GLN A 83 -10.15 16.30 -7.09
CA GLN A 83 -11.55 16.67 -7.31
C GLN A 83 -12.09 16.10 -8.64
N PRO A 84 -11.42 16.24 -9.81
CA PRO A 84 -11.90 15.62 -11.05
C PRO A 84 -12.07 14.10 -10.95
N ALA A 85 -11.20 13.41 -10.20
CA ALA A 85 -11.33 11.97 -10.00
C ALA A 85 -12.62 11.65 -9.23
N ILE A 86 -12.93 12.40 -8.17
CA ILE A 86 -14.16 12.23 -7.39
C ILE A 86 -15.41 12.67 -8.18
N THR A 87 -15.36 13.79 -8.89
CA THR A 87 -16.43 14.25 -9.79
C THR A 87 -16.76 13.19 -10.83
N SER A 88 -15.75 12.54 -11.41
CA SER A 88 -15.97 11.46 -12.38
C SER A 88 -16.75 10.29 -11.78
N LEU A 89 -16.64 10.06 -10.46
CA LEU A 89 -17.28 8.96 -9.73
C LEU A 89 -18.67 9.31 -9.23
N TYR A 90 -18.84 10.50 -8.66
CA TYR A 90 -20.01 10.89 -7.86
C TYR A 90 -20.71 12.18 -8.35
N GLY A 91 -20.31 12.70 -9.51
CA GLY A 91 -20.85 13.93 -10.09
C GLY A 91 -20.34 15.20 -9.42
N GLU A 92 -20.74 16.36 -9.97
CA GLU A 92 -20.28 17.68 -9.54
C GLU A 92 -20.53 17.96 -8.05
N ALA A 93 -21.69 17.56 -7.54
CA ALA A 93 -22.02 17.72 -6.12
C ALA A 93 -21.06 16.92 -5.23
N GLY A 94 -20.73 15.68 -5.61
CA GLY A 94 -19.78 14.85 -4.87
C GLY A 94 -18.35 15.40 -4.93
N GLY A 95 -17.92 15.90 -6.09
CA GLY A 95 -16.60 16.54 -6.23
C GLY A 95 -16.48 17.85 -5.46
N THR A 96 -17.52 18.70 -5.48
CA THR A 96 -17.56 19.96 -4.73
C THR A 96 -17.51 19.71 -3.22
N GLU A 97 -18.29 18.75 -2.73
CA GLU A 97 -18.31 18.41 -1.30
C GLU A 97 -16.99 17.79 -0.85
N PHE A 98 -16.39 16.92 -1.67
CA PHE A 98 -15.05 16.41 -1.43
C PHE A 98 -14.04 17.55 -1.33
N GLU A 99 -14.02 18.48 -2.27
CA GLU A 99 -13.09 19.61 -2.26
C GLU A 99 -13.25 20.45 -0.99
N ARG A 100 -14.49 20.76 -0.59
CA ARG A 100 -14.79 21.55 0.61
C ARG A 100 -14.20 20.90 1.86
N ILE A 101 -14.34 19.59 2.01
CA ILE A 101 -13.84 18.86 3.19
C ILE A 101 -12.32 18.67 3.11
N PHE A 102 -11.82 18.20 1.96
CA PHE A 102 -10.44 17.76 1.76
C PHE A 102 -9.44 18.89 1.44
N ARG A 103 -9.88 20.10 1.09
CA ARG A 103 -8.95 21.24 1.02
C ARG A 103 -8.85 21.97 2.34
N GLU A 104 -9.88 21.91 3.18
CA GLU A 104 -9.87 22.58 4.48
C GLU A 104 -8.86 21.93 5.45
N HIS A 105 -8.67 20.60 5.41
CA HIS A 105 -7.73 19.94 6.33
C HIS A 105 -6.26 20.32 6.11
N ASN A 106 -5.90 20.75 4.90
CA ASN A 106 -4.58 21.31 4.63
C ASN A 106 -4.29 22.55 5.50
N LYS A 107 -5.33 23.34 5.84
CA LYS A 107 -5.17 24.52 6.73
C LYS A 107 -4.90 24.11 8.17
N TYR A 108 -5.57 23.07 8.66
CA TYR A 108 -5.34 22.57 10.03
C TYR A 108 -3.90 22.07 10.22
N THR A 109 -3.33 21.49 9.15
CA THR A 109 -1.93 21.09 9.10
C THR A 109 -0.98 22.30 9.23
N ASP A 110 -1.27 23.41 8.54
CA ASP A 110 -0.49 24.63 8.64
C ASP A 110 -0.63 25.31 10.02
N ASP A 111 -1.83 25.31 10.59
CA ASP A 111 -2.09 25.82 11.93
C ASP A 111 -1.36 25.01 13.01
N LEU A 112 -1.25 23.68 12.85
CA LEU A 112 -0.44 22.83 13.72
C LEU A 112 1.04 23.23 13.70
N VAL A 113 1.59 23.52 12.51
CA VAL A 113 2.98 23.96 12.34
C VAL A 113 3.18 25.32 13.00
N LYS A 114 2.32 26.30 12.73
CA LYS A 114 2.38 27.64 13.31
C LYS A 114 2.31 27.60 14.84
N ALA A 115 1.35 26.86 15.39
CA ALA A 115 1.19 26.70 16.83
C ALA A 115 2.42 26.06 17.47
N THR A 116 2.98 25.03 16.83
CA THR A 116 4.19 24.36 17.32
C THR A 116 5.41 25.30 17.30
N LYS A 117 5.60 26.10 16.24
CA LYS A 117 6.67 27.12 16.20
C LYS A 117 6.51 28.21 17.26
N ALA A 118 5.27 28.59 17.56
CA ALA A 118 4.95 29.60 18.57
C ALA A 118 5.03 29.05 20.01
N ASN A 119 5.24 27.74 20.20
CA ASN A 119 5.06 27.05 21.48
C ASN A 119 3.67 27.30 22.11
N ASP A 120 2.64 27.45 21.27
CA ASP A 120 1.27 27.70 21.70
C ASP A 120 0.49 26.38 21.82
N THR A 121 0.47 25.82 23.03
CA THR A 121 -0.23 24.57 23.33
C THR A 121 -1.73 24.66 23.10
N ALA A 122 -2.35 25.83 23.31
CA ALA A 122 -3.79 26.00 23.14
C ALA A 122 -4.17 26.02 21.65
N ALA A 123 -3.42 26.77 20.84
CA ALA A 123 -3.59 26.76 19.39
C ALA A 123 -3.31 25.38 18.78
N ARG A 124 -2.30 24.67 19.30
CA ARG A 124 -2.01 23.29 18.87
C ARG A 124 -3.17 22.35 19.17
N GLN A 125 -3.69 22.37 20.40
CA GLN A 125 -4.84 21.55 20.78
C GLN A 125 -6.07 21.86 19.93
N LYS A 126 -6.27 23.14 19.55
CA LYS A 126 -7.35 23.55 18.66
C LYS A 126 -7.18 22.93 17.25
N ALA A 127 -5.99 23.03 16.66
CA ALA A 127 -5.72 22.42 15.35
C ALA A 127 -5.93 20.89 15.38
N GLU A 128 -5.50 20.22 16.46
CA GLU A 128 -5.73 18.78 16.66
C GLU A 128 -7.24 18.42 16.75
N GLN A 129 -8.06 19.29 17.35
CA GLN A 129 -9.52 19.13 17.38
C GLN A 129 -10.16 19.35 16.00
N GLU A 130 -9.68 20.31 15.22
CA GLU A 130 -10.15 20.56 13.85
C GLU A 130 -9.84 19.35 12.94
N VAL A 131 -8.65 18.76 13.07
CA VAL A 131 -8.32 17.48 12.40
C VAL A 131 -9.27 16.36 12.84
N GLN A 132 -9.68 16.28 14.11
CA GLN A 132 -10.69 15.31 14.56
C GLN A 132 -12.09 15.57 13.98
N GLY A 133 -12.46 16.83 13.80
CA GLY A 133 -13.66 17.21 13.04
C GLY A 133 -13.59 16.67 11.60
N PHE A 134 -12.49 16.95 10.91
CA PHE A 134 -12.25 16.46 9.55
C PHE A 134 -12.36 14.93 9.44
N VAL A 135 -11.70 14.17 10.32
CA VAL A 135 -11.77 12.70 10.31
C VAL A 135 -13.21 12.21 10.35
N THR A 136 -14.04 12.81 11.21
CA THR A 136 -15.44 12.40 11.40
C THR A 136 -16.29 12.76 10.18
N GLU A 137 -16.15 13.98 9.68
CA GLU A 137 -16.91 14.49 8.55
C GLU A 137 -16.54 13.76 7.25
N PHE A 138 -15.24 13.61 6.98
CA PHE A 138 -14.75 12.95 5.78
C PHE A 138 -15.09 11.46 5.77
N ALA A 139 -15.03 10.78 6.92
CA ALA A 139 -15.49 9.40 7.02
C ALA A 139 -17.00 9.24 6.74
N ALA A 140 -17.83 10.15 7.25
CA ALA A 140 -19.26 10.16 6.97
C ALA A 140 -19.55 10.39 5.47
N PHE A 141 -18.79 11.31 4.85
CA PHE A 141 -18.84 11.54 3.40
C PHE A 141 -18.47 10.27 2.63
N LEU A 142 -17.32 9.65 2.90
CA LEU A 142 -16.86 8.43 2.20
C LEU A 142 -17.83 7.26 2.38
N SER A 143 -18.36 7.07 3.59
CA SER A 143 -19.36 6.04 3.88
C SER A 143 -20.64 6.26 3.07
N THR A 144 -21.13 7.50 3.02
CA THR A 144 -22.33 7.84 2.25
C THR A 144 -22.09 7.70 0.76
N ALA A 145 -20.98 8.25 0.25
CA ALA A 145 -20.60 8.21 -1.16
C ALA A 145 -20.46 6.77 -1.65
N THR A 146 -19.87 5.88 -0.84
CA THR A 146 -19.70 4.45 -1.18
C THR A 146 -20.94 3.59 -0.89
N ALA A 147 -22.11 4.18 -0.61
CA ALA A 147 -23.31 3.46 -0.20
C ALA A 147 -23.07 2.45 0.93
N ARG A 148 -22.23 2.84 1.90
CA ARG A 148 -21.79 2.07 3.08
C ARG A 148 -20.99 0.80 2.75
N LYS A 149 -20.49 0.67 1.52
CA LYS A 149 -19.51 -0.39 1.18
C LYS A 149 -18.18 -0.17 1.89
N LEU A 150 -17.86 1.07 2.21
CA LEU A 150 -16.91 1.43 3.25
C LEU A 150 -17.70 1.89 4.49
N PRO A 151 -17.76 1.11 5.58
CA PRO A 151 -18.41 1.54 6.81
C PRO A 151 -17.76 2.82 7.37
N GLN A 152 -18.56 3.73 7.93
CA GLN A 152 -18.05 4.98 8.50
C GLN A 152 -16.97 4.75 9.55
N THR A 153 -17.14 3.80 10.46
CA THR A 153 -16.14 3.49 11.49
C THR A 153 -14.80 3.01 10.89
N ALA A 154 -14.85 2.24 9.81
CA ALA A 154 -13.64 1.80 9.11
C ALA A 154 -12.96 2.96 8.36
N ALA A 155 -13.75 3.89 7.80
CA ALA A 155 -13.22 5.12 7.23
C ALA A 155 -12.57 6.01 8.30
N GLU A 156 -13.23 6.20 9.45
CA GLU A 156 -12.68 6.96 10.60
C GLU A 156 -11.35 6.37 11.07
N GLU A 157 -11.27 5.03 11.21
CA GLU A 157 -10.05 4.33 11.60
C GLU A 157 -8.90 4.55 10.60
N ALA A 158 -9.19 4.44 9.30
CA ALA A 158 -8.20 4.64 8.24
C ALA A 158 -7.69 6.09 8.19
N ILE A 159 -8.59 7.08 8.20
CA ILE A 159 -8.22 8.50 8.16
C ILE A 159 -7.47 8.88 9.45
N ARG A 160 -7.93 8.42 10.62
CA ARG A 160 -7.21 8.66 11.89
C ARG A 160 -5.81 8.06 11.87
N SER A 161 -5.62 6.87 11.30
CA SER A 161 -4.29 6.26 11.18
C SER A 161 -3.36 7.14 10.34
N HIS A 162 -3.84 7.63 9.20
CA HIS A 162 -3.12 8.58 8.35
C HIS A 162 -2.73 9.86 9.09
N GLU A 163 -3.68 10.56 9.71
CA GLU A 163 -3.44 11.79 10.47
C GLU A 163 -2.44 11.57 11.61
N ASN A 164 -2.55 10.43 12.31
CA ASN A 164 -1.61 10.08 13.37
C ASN A 164 -0.19 9.91 12.84
N HIS A 165 -0.01 9.31 11.66
CA HIS A 165 1.33 9.17 11.07
C HIS A 165 1.91 10.54 10.71
N VAL A 166 1.14 11.40 10.05
CA VAL A 166 1.56 12.78 9.71
C VAL A 166 2.00 13.53 10.98
N GLN A 167 1.18 13.51 12.03
CA GLN A 167 1.49 14.16 13.30
C GLN A 167 2.72 13.55 14.00
N GLN A 168 2.85 12.22 14.04
CA GLN A 168 3.99 11.54 14.66
C GLN A 168 5.30 11.83 13.93
N ILE A 169 5.27 11.92 12.60
CA ILE A 169 6.43 12.32 11.78
C ILE A 169 6.83 13.75 12.14
N PHE A 170 5.87 14.66 12.17
CA PHE A 170 6.13 16.06 12.49
C PHE A 170 6.70 16.23 13.90
N ASP A 171 6.12 15.56 14.90
CA ASP A 171 6.60 15.63 16.28
C ASP A 171 8.00 15.03 16.45
N ALA A 172 8.29 13.90 15.80
CA ALA A 172 9.63 13.32 15.79
C ALA A 172 10.64 14.26 15.11
N TYR A 173 10.25 14.89 14.00
CA TYR A 173 11.07 15.86 13.28
C TYR A 173 11.40 17.09 14.13
N VAL A 174 10.39 17.68 14.78
CA VAL A 174 10.53 18.83 15.70
C VAL A 174 11.42 18.48 16.90
N ALA A 175 11.33 17.24 17.40
CA ALA A 175 12.20 16.73 18.46
C ALA A 175 13.64 16.44 18.01
N GLY A 176 13.96 16.57 16.72
CA GLY A 176 15.27 16.25 16.14
C GLY A 176 15.53 14.74 15.97
N ASP A 177 14.52 13.89 16.18
CA ASP A 177 14.61 12.45 15.95
C ASP A 177 14.25 12.13 14.49
N TYR A 178 15.14 12.54 13.58
CA TYR A 178 14.94 12.42 12.13
C TYR A 178 14.83 10.94 11.67
N ASN A 179 15.58 10.03 12.29
CA ASN A 179 15.49 8.61 11.96
C ASN A 179 14.09 8.05 12.26
N LYS A 180 13.51 8.40 13.43
CA LYS A 180 12.13 8.03 13.75
C LYS A 180 11.15 8.71 12.83
N ALA A 181 11.32 10.00 12.53
CA ALA A 181 10.47 10.74 11.61
C ALA A 181 10.39 10.03 10.24
N TYR A 182 11.53 9.70 9.63
CA TYR A 182 11.51 9.04 8.32
C TYR A 182 11.14 7.56 8.38
N THR A 183 11.45 6.83 9.44
CA THR A 183 10.90 5.45 9.61
C THR A 183 9.37 5.46 9.68
N THR A 184 8.80 6.47 10.35
CA THR A 184 7.35 6.66 10.46
C THR A 184 6.76 7.12 9.12
N TYR A 185 7.47 8.00 8.39
CA TYR A 185 7.13 8.41 7.02
C TYR A 185 6.96 7.20 6.11
N ARG A 186 7.96 6.31 6.07
CA ARG A 186 7.91 5.11 5.23
C ARG A 186 6.70 4.23 5.55
N THR A 187 6.42 4.07 6.84
CA THR A 187 5.25 3.30 7.32
C THR A 187 3.92 3.94 6.86
N GLY A 188 3.77 5.26 7.02
CA GLY A 188 2.55 5.97 6.59
C GLY A 188 2.39 6.08 5.09
N PHE A 189 3.50 6.22 4.36
CA PHE A 189 3.50 6.21 2.91
C PHE A 189 2.96 4.88 2.37
N GLN A 190 3.42 3.75 2.92
CA GLN A 190 2.93 2.42 2.55
C GLN A 190 1.44 2.22 2.92
N GLU A 191 0.96 2.79 4.03
CA GLU A 191 -0.44 2.69 4.42
C GLU A 191 -1.39 3.36 3.40
N MET A 192 -0.93 4.36 2.64
CA MET A 192 -1.71 4.99 1.56
C MET A 192 -2.12 4.02 0.44
N PHE A 193 -1.29 3.03 0.14
CA PHE A 193 -1.62 1.98 -0.85
C PHE A 193 -2.66 1.00 -0.29
N THR A 194 -2.66 0.78 1.02
CA THR A 194 -3.69 -0.02 1.69
C THR A 194 -5.03 0.70 1.70
N ILE A 195 -5.02 2.00 2.01
CA ILE A 195 -6.22 2.85 1.97
C ILE A 195 -6.77 2.95 0.54
N SER A 196 -5.90 3.08 -0.46
CA SER A 196 -6.27 3.08 -1.88
C SER A 196 -6.92 1.76 -2.29
N LYS A 197 -6.42 0.61 -1.81
CA LYS A 197 -7.05 -0.70 -2.02
C LYS A 197 -8.45 -0.78 -1.41
N VAL A 198 -8.61 -0.35 -0.16
CA VAL A 198 -9.91 -0.33 0.54
C VAL A 198 -10.91 0.55 -0.22
N LEU A 199 -10.53 1.78 -0.53
CA LEU A 199 -11.41 2.75 -1.19
C LEU A 199 -11.79 2.31 -2.61
N SER A 200 -10.80 1.89 -3.42
CA SER A 200 -11.07 1.37 -4.77
C SER A 200 -11.97 0.15 -4.75
N THR A 201 -11.81 -0.75 -3.77
CA THR A 201 -12.67 -1.94 -3.61
C THR A 201 -14.11 -1.54 -3.27
N ALA A 202 -14.30 -0.61 -2.34
CA ALA A 202 -15.64 -0.12 -1.99
C ALA A 202 -16.33 0.53 -3.19
N ILE A 203 -15.62 1.39 -3.93
CA ILE A 203 -16.12 2.07 -5.14
C ILE A 203 -16.47 1.06 -6.24
N ALA A 204 -15.56 0.12 -6.54
CA ALA A 204 -15.79 -0.87 -7.59
C ALA A 204 -16.94 -1.83 -7.25
N THR A 205 -17.10 -2.18 -5.97
CA THR A 205 -18.21 -2.99 -5.47
C THR A 205 -19.54 -2.26 -5.55
N GLN A 206 -19.56 -0.94 -5.33
CA GLN A 206 -20.75 -0.12 -5.44
C GLN A 206 -21.21 0.04 -6.89
N MET A 207 -20.28 0.19 -7.83
CA MET A 207 -20.55 0.50 -9.24
C MET A 207 -19.93 -0.54 -10.20
N PRO A 208 -20.31 -1.82 -10.11
CA PRO A 208 -19.63 -2.90 -10.83
C PRO A 208 -19.62 -2.69 -12.36
N ASP A 209 -20.73 -2.20 -12.94
CA ASP A 209 -20.83 -1.97 -14.39
C ASP A 209 -19.84 -0.91 -14.89
N LYS A 210 -19.62 0.15 -14.10
CA LYS A 210 -18.67 1.22 -14.44
C LYS A 210 -17.24 0.71 -14.54
N PHE A 211 -16.91 -0.32 -13.78
CA PHE A 211 -15.61 -0.97 -13.78
C PHE A 211 -15.60 -2.29 -14.54
N GLN A 212 -16.60 -2.53 -15.39
CA GLN A 212 -16.71 -3.74 -16.22
C GLN A 212 -16.61 -5.04 -15.40
N ASN A 213 -17.14 -5.02 -14.18
CA ASN A 213 -17.06 -6.12 -13.21
C ASN A 213 -15.62 -6.56 -12.87
N THR A 214 -14.62 -5.72 -13.17
CA THR A 214 -13.22 -5.96 -12.81
C THR A 214 -12.97 -5.58 -11.36
N ARG A 215 -11.89 -6.13 -10.79
CA ARG A 215 -11.56 -6.01 -9.38
C ARG A 215 -10.23 -5.27 -9.16
N PRO A 216 -10.14 -4.39 -8.14
CA PRO A 216 -8.90 -3.71 -7.79
C PRO A 216 -7.97 -4.54 -6.90
N ASP A 217 -8.46 -5.65 -6.33
CA ASP A 217 -7.77 -6.51 -5.36
C ASP A 217 -7.33 -7.86 -5.96
N THR A 218 -7.00 -7.88 -7.26
CA THR A 218 -6.42 -9.08 -7.90
C THR A 218 -4.91 -9.16 -7.63
N LYS A 219 -4.32 -10.35 -7.70
CA LYS A 219 -2.86 -10.55 -7.61
C LYS A 219 -2.07 -9.68 -8.58
N ALA A 220 -2.57 -9.49 -9.80
CA ALA A 220 -1.96 -8.63 -10.81
C ALA A 220 -2.02 -7.15 -10.42
N ALA A 221 -3.17 -6.68 -9.90
CA ALA A 221 -3.32 -5.32 -9.39
C ALA A 221 -2.51 -5.09 -8.10
N ASP A 222 -2.40 -6.09 -7.22
CA ASP A 222 -1.55 -6.06 -6.04
C ASP A 222 -0.07 -5.93 -6.41
N LEU A 223 0.41 -6.66 -7.43
CA LEU A 223 1.78 -6.48 -7.93
C LEU A 223 2.00 -5.05 -8.48
N ARG A 224 1.07 -4.54 -9.29
CA ARG A 224 1.16 -3.17 -9.82
C ARG A 224 1.23 -2.15 -8.69
N SER A 225 0.34 -2.25 -7.71
CA SER A 225 0.30 -1.36 -6.54
C SER A 225 1.57 -1.46 -5.69
N ALA A 226 2.11 -2.66 -5.48
CA ALA A 226 3.37 -2.86 -4.77
C ALA A 226 4.57 -2.20 -5.49
N LEU A 227 4.66 -2.36 -6.82
CA LEU A 227 5.71 -1.73 -7.64
C LEU A 227 5.54 -0.20 -7.71
N ASN A 228 4.30 0.31 -7.79
CA ASN A 228 4.02 1.74 -7.66
C ASN A 228 4.53 2.26 -6.32
N SER A 229 4.27 1.52 -5.22
CA SER A 229 4.64 1.93 -3.86
C SER A 229 6.14 2.11 -3.70
N VAL A 230 6.94 1.09 -4.04
CA VAL A 230 8.39 1.17 -3.86
C VAL A 230 9.02 2.22 -4.79
N ALA A 231 8.53 2.37 -6.02
CA ALA A 231 9.07 3.35 -6.98
C ALA A 231 8.69 4.80 -6.61
N ALA A 232 7.45 5.03 -6.19
CA ALA A 232 6.99 6.37 -5.79
C ALA A 232 7.62 6.80 -4.45
N GLU A 233 7.81 5.88 -3.50
CA GLU A 233 8.52 6.15 -2.25
C GLU A 233 9.98 6.53 -2.53
N HIS A 234 10.68 5.77 -3.39
CA HIS A 234 12.06 6.08 -3.81
C HIS A 234 12.16 7.50 -4.35
N PHE A 235 11.29 7.87 -5.30
CA PHE A 235 11.33 9.19 -5.91
C PHE A 235 11.07 10.32 -4.91
N ALA A 236 10.06 10.16 -4.02
CA ALA A 236 9.77 11.17 -3.01
C ALA A 236 10.90 11.36 -2.00
N LEU A 237 11.52 10.26 -1.53
CA LEU A 237 12.65 10.33 -0.61
C LEU A 237 13.87 10.97 -1.28
N SER A 238 14.21 10.52 -2.49
CA SER A 238 15.36 11.00 -3.26
C SER A 238 15.29 12.50 -3.57
N VAL A 239 14.14 13.00 -4.05
CA VAL A 239 14.00 14.45 -4.31
C VAL A 239 14.10 15.27 -3.03
N LEU A 240 13.50 14.81 -1.93
CA LEU A 240 13.57 15.48 -0.64
C LEU A 240 15.01 15.46 -0.07
N GLU A 241 15.70 14.33 -0.18
CA GLU A 241 17.11 14.16 0.19
C GLU A 241 17.98 15.16 -0.55
N MET A 242 17.87 15.22 -1.88
CA MET A 242 18.70 16.07 -2.71
C MET A 242 18.51 17.56 -2.36
N GLN A 243 17.28 17.98 -2.11
CA GLN A 243 16.98 19.35 -1.66
C GLN A 243 17.56 19.64 -0.27
N LYS A 244 17.40 18.72 0.69
CA LYS A 244 17.90 18.87 2.06
C LYS A 244 19.43 18.86 2.11
N GLN A 245 20.10 18.03 1.31
CA GLN A 245 21.55 18.03 1.15
C GLN A 245 22.03 19.34 0.51
N PHE A 246 21.35 19.83 -0.53
CA PHE A 246 21.68 21.12 -1.16
C PHE A 246 21.65 22.26 -0.15
N ASP A 247 20.57 22.34 0.64
CA ASP A 247 20.39 23.33 1.71
C ASP A 247 21.30 23.10 2.93
N GLY A 248 21.97 21.95 3.02
CA GLY A 248 22.84 21.60 4.15
C GLY A 248 22.08 21.32 5.44
N LYS A 249 20.87 20.77 5.36
CA LYS A 249 20.00 20.47 6.50
C LYS A 249 20.40 19.18 7.20
N ALA A 250 20.42 19.15 8.53
CA ALA A 250 20.98 18.03 9.29
C ALA A 250 20.23 16.68 9.11
N ASP A 251 18.98 16.72 8.65
CA ASP A 251 18.09 15.58 8.43
C ASP A 251 18.39 14.79 7.15
N TYR A 252 19.19 15.32 6.20
CA TYR A 252 19.46 14.62 4.92
C TYR A 252 20.07 13.22 5.14
N GLN A 253 20.89 13.03 6.17
CA GLN A 253 21.50 11.72 6.46
C GLN A 253 20.46 10.68 6.89
N ALA A 254 19.39 11.10 7.56
CA ALA A 254 18.29 10.23 7.93
C ALA A 254 17.39 9.88 6.72
N LEU A 255 17.33 10.75 5.71
CA LEU A 255 16.72 10.44 4.41
C LEU A 255 17.52 9.38 3.64
N ILE A 256 18.86 9.49 3.61
CA ILE A 256 19.73 8.44 3.04
C ILE A 256 19.47 7.08 3.71
N ASN A 257 19.27 7.05 5.03
CA ASN A 257 18.91 5.82 5.75
C ASN A 257 17.52 5.29 5.34
N ALA A 258 16.56 6.19 5.13
CA ALA A 258 15.22 5.84 4.65
C ALA A 258 15.27 5.27 3.22
N GLU A 259 16.05 5.85 2.32
CA GLU A 259 16.29 5.36 0.96
C GLU A 259 17.00 4.00 0.94
N ALA A 260 17.95 3.76 1.85
CA ALA A 260 18.56 2.44 2.00
C ALA A 260 17.52 1.40 2.42
N GLY A 261 16.59 1.76 3.31
CA GLY A 261 15.45 0.92 3.64
C GLY A 261 14.51 0.66 2.46
N ASN A 262 14.24 1.67 1.63
CA ASN A 262 13.44 1.50 0.41
C ASN A 262 14.16 0.61 -0.62
N THR A 263 15.47 0.77 -0.78
CA THR A 263 16.31 -0.08 -1.63
C THR A 263 16.22 -1.55 -1.20
N ALA A 264 16.23 -1.81 0.11
CA ALA A 264 16.05 -3.16 0.64
C ALA A 264 14.66 -3.74 0.31
N ASP A 265 13.60 -2.93 0.37
CA ASP A 265 12.25 -3.34 -0.01
C ASP A 265 12.13 -3.59 -1.51
N PHE A 266 12.77 -2.77 -2.35
CA PHE A 266 12.83 -2.95 -3.79
C PHE A 266 13.58 -4.25 -4.15
N LYS A 267 14.73 -4.49 -3.51
CA LYS A 267 15.48 -5.75 -3.62
C LYS A 267 14.60 -6.94 -3.23
N ALA A 268 13.88 -6.86 -2.12
CA ALA A 268 12.98 -7.92 -1.68
C ALA A 268 11.85 -8.17 -2.68
N ALA A 269 11.28 -7.12 -3.27
CA ALA A 269 10.27 -7.23 -4.31
C ALA A 269 10.81 -7.94 -5.55
N VAL A 270 11.99 -7.55 -6.05
CA VAL A 270 12.66 -8.22 -7.18
C VAL A 270 12.98 -9.68 -6.85
N ALA A 271 13.52 -9.95 -5.65
CA ALA A 271 13.86 -11.29 -5.20
C ALA A 271 12.64 -12.21 -5.07
N SER A 272 11.47 -11.66 -4.72
CA SER A 272 10.21 -12.43 -4.64
C SER A 272 9.78 -13.01 -6.00
N ILE A 273 10.18 -12.37 -7.10
CA ILE A 273 9.82 -12.78 -8.47
C ILE A 273 10.95 -13.59 -9.12
N TYR A 274 12.19 -13.10 -9.02
CA TYR A 274 13.36 -13.62 -9.75
C TYR A 274 14.36 -14.38 -8.86
N GLY A 275 14.06 -14.59 -7.58
CA GLY A 275 14.92 -15.24 -6.61
C GLY A 275 16.05 -14.34 -6.08
N ALA A 276 16.78 -14.83 -5.07
CA ALA A 276 17.81 -14.06 -4.37
C ALA A 276 18.88 -13.49 -5.32
N ALA A 277 19.34 -14.28 -6.29
CA ALA A 277 20.32 -13.84 -7.29
C ALA A 277 19.81 -12.67 -8.15
N GLY A 278 18.52 -12.63 -8.47
CA GLY A 278 17.90 -11.51 -9.18
C GLY A 278 17.86 -10.24 -8.32
N GLY A 279 17.55 -10.37 -7.04
CA GLY A 279 17.60 -9.26 -6.08
C GLY A 279 19.02 -8.71 -5.88
N ASP A 280 20.01 -9.58 -5.73
CA ASP A 280 21.42 -9.18 -5.58
C ASP A 280 21.96 -8.48 -6.84
N ALA A 281 21.60 -8.97 -8.03
CA ALA A 281 21.96 -8.34 -9.30
C ALA A 281 21.31 -6.96 -9.45
N PHE A 282 20.07 -6.80 -9.03
CA PHE A 282 19.39 -5.50 -9.00
C PHE A 282 20.12 -4.52 -8.08
N GLU A 283 20.41 -4.92 -6.84
CA GLU A 283 21.05 -4.06 -5.83
C GLU A 283 22.44 -3.58 -6.30
N GLN A 284 23.22 -4.47 -6.95
CA GLN A 284 24.53 -4.10 -7.49
C GLN A 284 24.45 -2.97 -8.52
N ILE A 285 23.44 -2.98 -9.40
CA ILE A 285 23.22 -1.92 -10.38
C ILE A 285 22.68 -0.65 -9.70
N TRP A 286 21.79 -0.84 -8.71
CA TRP A 286 21.05 0.24 -8.05
C TRP A 286 21.90 1.10 -7.12
N VAL A 287 22.79 0.53 -6.31
CA VAL A 287 23.46 1.32 -5.26
C VAL A 287 24.58 2.21 -5.82
N GLY A 288 25.42 1.67 -6.69
CA GLY A 288 26.66 2.35 -7.09
C GLY A 288 26.44 3.59 -7.95
N ASN A 289 25.73 3.44 -9.08
CA ASN A 289 25.62 4.49 -10.10
C ASN A 289 24.30 5.26 -10.08
N HIS A 290 23.42 4.96 -9.13
CA HIS A 290 22.16 5.68 -8.93
C HIS A 290 22.14 6.39 -7.58
N ILE A 291 22.07 5.65 -6.45
CA ILE A 291 21.99 6.28 -5.11
C ILE A 291 23.20 7.20 -4.83
N THR A 292 24.44 6.71 -4.98
CA THR A 292 25.62 7.55 -4.73
C THR A 292 25.78 8.67 -5.78
N ALA A 293 25.30 8.45 -7.02
CA ALA A 293 25.38 9.46 -8.06
C ALA A 293 24.49 10.68 -7.78
N GLN A 294 23.35 10.48 -7.11
CA GLN A 294 22.45 11.58 -6.74
C GLN A 294 23.11 12.55 -5.76
N SER A 295 23.73 12.06 -4.68
CA SER A 295 24.44 12.93 -3.73
C SER A 295 25.66 13.63 -4.36
N ASP A 296 26.36 12.97 -5.27
CA ASP A 296 27.45 13.58 -6.05
C ASP A 296 26.93 14.69 -6.98
N TYR A 297 25.75 14.50 -7.58
CA TYR A 297 25.09 15.50 -8.43
C TYR A 297 24.75 16.75 -7.61
N VAL A 298 24.21 16.57 -6.40
CA VAL A 298 23.92 17.68 -5.46
C VAL A 298 25.19 18.47 -5.16
N ASN A 299 26.28 17.79 -4.83
CA ASN A 299 27.57 18.44 -4.55
C ASN A 299 28.08 19.22 -5.77
N ALA A 300 27.97 18.67 -6.98
CA ALA A 300 28.38 19.34 -8.20
C ALA A 300 27.54 20.61 -8.48
N VAL A 301 26.21 20.53 -8.31
CA VAL A 301 25.31 21.68 -8.46
C VAL A 301 25.61 22.76 -7.42
N LYS A 302 25.76 22.36 -6.14
CA LYS A 302 26.06 23.26 -5.02
C LYS A 302 27.39 23.99 -5.19
N ASN A 303 28.41 23.29 -5.66
CA ASN A 303 29.75 23.84 -5.88
C ASN A 303 29.91 24.55 -7.24
N LYS A 304 28.86 24.55 -8.08
CA LYS A 304 28.91 25.06 -9.47
C LYS A 304 30.02 24.41 -10.30
N ASP A 305 30.32 23.15 -10.03
CA ASP A 305 31.39 22.40 -10.69
C ASP A 305 30.85 21.72 -11.95
N ALA A 306 31.09 22.34 -13.10
CA ALA A 306 30.64 21.84 -14.39
C ALA A 306 31.30 20.51 -14.78
N ALA A 307 32.54 20.27 -14.38
CA ALA A 307 33.27 19.04 -14.71
C ALA A 307 32.75 17.87 -13.88
N ALA A 308 32.59 18.06 -12.57
CA ALA A 308 31.97 17.07 -11.69
C ALA A 308 30.53 16.77 -12.13
N ARG A 309 29.76 17.80 -12.48
CA ARG A 309 28.38 17.63 -12.98
C ARG A 309 28.34 16.76 -14.24
N ALA A 310 29.21 17.03 -15.23
CA ALA A 310 29.29 16.23 -16.44
C ALA A 310 29.69 14.77 -16.16
N ALA A 311 30.64 14.55 -15.24
CA ALA A 311 31.09 13.21 -14.85
C ALA A 311 29.97 12.40 -14.17
N VAL A 312 29.18 13.04 -13.30
CA VAL A 312 28.04 12.38 -12.63
C VAL A 312 26.92 12.06 -13.62
N LEU A 313 26.59 12.98 -14.55
CA LEU A 313 25.60 12.72 -15.59
C LEU A 313 25.98 11.54 -16.49
N ALA A 314 27.27 11.37 -16.80
CA ALA A 314 27.74 10.21 -17.56
C ALA A 314 27.56 8.88 -16.79
N ARG A 315 27.75 8.88 -15.46
CA ARG A 315 27.46 7.71 -14.62
C ARG A 315 25.98 7.36 -14.58
N ILE A 316 25.12 8.37 -14.45
CA ILE A 316 23.65 8.20 -14.48
C ILE A 316 23.21 7.63 -15.84
N ASP A 317 23.76 8.13 -16.96
CA ASP A 317 23.48 7.57 -18.29
C ASP A 317 23.87 6.08 -18.37
N GLY A 318 25.06 5.73 -17.86
CA GLY A 318 25.51 4.34 -17.73
C GLY A 318 24.56 3.47 -16.90
N PHE A 319 24.09 3.97 -15.75
CA PHE A 319 23.08 3.30 -14.95
C PHE A 319 21.79 3.03 -15.73
N THR A 320 21.27 4.01 -16.48
CA THR A 320 20.04 3.80 -17.27
C THR A 320 20.20 2.70 -18.33
N MET A 321 21.40 2.57 -18.90
CA MET A 321 21.75 1.50 -19.84
C MET A 321 21.80 0.13 -19.17
N GLU A 322 22.51 0.04 -18.05
CA GLU A 322 22.68 -1.21 -17.30
C GLU A 322 21.36 -1.72 -16.75
N LEU A 323 20.59 -0.86 -16.09
CA LEU A 323 19.28 -1.21 -15.56
C LEU A 323 18.28 -1.53 -16.67
N GLY A 324 18.28 -0.76 -17.77
CA GLY A 324 17.43 -1.05 -18.93
C GLY A 324 17.71 -2.43 -19.53
N LYS A 325 18.99 -2.80 -19.68
CA LYS A 325 19.41 -4.13 -20.14
C LYS A 325 19.03 -5.24 -19.16
N PHE A 326 19.23 -5.00 -17.86
CA PHE A 326 18.86 -5.93 -16.80
C PHE A 326 17.35 -6.23 -16.85
N LEU A 327 16.51 -5.19 -16.87
CA LEU A 327 15.05 -5.31 -16.91
C LEU A 327 14.58 -6.04 -18.19
N GLY A 328 15.18 -5.72 -19.34
CA GLY A 328 14.86 -6.41 -20.59
C GLY A 328 15.21 -7.89 -20.57
N THR A 329 16.33 -8.25 -19.94
CA THR A 329 16.74 -9.65 -19.80
C THR A 329 15.86 -10.38 -18.79
N ALA A 330 15.65 -9.80 -17.61
CA ALA A 330 14.87 -10.39 -16.52
C ALA A 330 13.43 -10.69 -16.96
N THR A 331 12.81 -9.76 -17.68
CA THR A 331 11.44 -9.88 -18.19
C THR A 331 11.32 -10.71 -19.47
N ALA A 332 12.39 -11.39 -19.91
CA ALA A 332 12.44 -12.15 -21.16
C ALA A 332 11.98 -11.32 -22.39
N GLY A 333 12.35 -10.04 -22.43
CA GLY A 333 12.01 -9.09 -23.50
C GLY A 333 10.57 -8.57 -23.47
N LYS A 334 9.75 -8.94 -22.48
CA LYS A 334 8.39 -8.41 -22.32
C LYS A 334 8.37 -6.91 -22.00
N LEU A 335 9.42 -6.42 -21.33
CA LEU A 335 9.77 -5.01 -21.32
C LEU A 335 11.02 -4.82 -22.19
N PRO A 336 10.94 -4.21 -23.38
CA PRO A 336 12.12 -4.00 -24.22
C PRO A 336 13.18 -3.15 -23.52
N ALA A 337 14.44 -3.54 -23.60
CA ALA A 337 15.55 -2.83 -22.93
C ALA A 337 15.66 -1.35 -23.36
N SER A 338 15.40 -1.04 -24.64
CA SER A 338 15.39 0.34 -25.15
C SER A 338 14.23 1.17 -24.60
N ALA A 339 13.05 0.56 -24.42
CA ALA A 339 11.91 1.22 -23.80
C ALA A 339 12.18 1.49 -22.31
N ALA A 340 12.75 0.51 -21.60
CA ALA A 340 13.17 0.67 -20.21
C ALA A 340 14.21 1.79 -20.06
N GLN A 341 15.26 1.79 -20.89
CA GLN A 341 16.27 2.84 -20.89
C GLN A 341 15.67 4.22 -21.18
N THR A 342 14.74 4.33 -22.14
CA THR A 342 14.08 5.61 -22.46
C THR A 342 13.27 6.14 -21.28
N ALA A 343 12.52 5.28 -20.60
CA ALA A 343 11.77 5.65 -19.40
C ALA A 343 12.69 6.07 -18.24
N LEU A 344 13.79 5.33 -18.02
CA LEU A 344 14.80 5.66 -17.01
C LEU A 344 15.45 7.01 -17.29
N LYS A 345 15.82 7.31 -18.54
CA LYS A 345 16.38 8.62 -18.92
C LYS A 345 15.40 9.77 -18.67
N ALA A 346 14.13 9.56 -18.98
CA ALA A 346 13.10 10.56 -18.71
C ALA A 346 12.95 10.80 -17.20
N HIS A 347 12.91 9.74 -16.40
CA HIS A 347 12.86 9.80 -14.94
C HIS A 347 14.07 10.55 -14.36
N GLU A 348 15.29 10.13 -14.71
CA GLU A 348 16.50 10.78 -14.22
C GLU A 348 16.49 12.27 -14.60
N GLY A 349 16.19 12.59 -15.85
CA GLY A 349 16.08 13.97 -16.31
C GLY A 349 15.09 14.82 -15.48
N GLN A 350 13.98 14.24 -15.02
CA GLN A 350 13.04 14.91 -14.12
C GLN A 350 13.63 15.12 -12.71
N VAL A 351 14.35 14.14 -12.16
CA VAL A 351 15.05 14.26 -10.87
C VAL A 351 16.09 15.38 -10.92
N GLN A 352 16.96 15.35 -11.93
CA GLN A 352 18.01 16.38 -12.10
C GLN A 352 17.41 17.77 -12.35
N SER A 353 16.39 17.87 -13.20
CA SER A 353 15.70 19.16 -13.48
C SER A 353 15.04 19.73 -12.22
N THR A 354 14.46 18.87 -11.37
CA THR A 354 13.83 19.29 -10.12
C THR A 354 14.85 19.97 -9.19
N LEU A 355 16.05 19.39 -9.05
CA LEU A 355 17.11 19.99 -8.25
C LEU A 355 17.68 21.26 -8.90
N ASP A 356 17.88 21.27 -10.22
CA ASP A 356 18.41 22.45 -10.92
C ASP A 356 17.49 23.66 -10.76
N GLN A 357 16.18 23.46 -10.93
CA GLN A 357 15.17 24.50 -10.71
C GLN A 357 15.15 24.96 -9.26
N TYR A 358 15.26 24.02 -8.31
CA TYR A 358 15.36 24.33 -6.89
C TYR A 358 16.59 25.18 -6.56
N ALA A 359 17.76 24.79 -7.06
CA ALA A 359 19.02 25.49 -6.87
C ALA A 359 19.04 26.89 -7.52
N ALA A 360 18.28 27.06 -8.60
CA ALA A 360 18.05 28.35 -9.24
C ALA A 360 17.06 29.26 -8.49
N GLY A 361 16.37 28.74 -7.46
CA GLY A 361 15.34 29.45 -6.70
C GLY A 361 13.97 29.48 -7.37
N ASP A 362 13.78 28.74 -8.47
CA ASP A 362 12.48 28.56 -9.13
C ASP A 362 11.73 27.40 -8.48
N TYR A 363 11.23 27.63 -7.27
CA TYR A 363 10.57 26.59 -6.49
C TYR A 363 9.24 26.14 -7.13
N THR A 364 8.49 27.05 -7.76
CA THR A 364 7.23 26.66 -8.43
C THR A 364 7.50 25.70 -9.60
N ALA A 365 8.51 25.98 -10.43
CA ALA A 365 8.91 25.03 -11.48
C ALA A 365 9.45 23.72 -10.89
N SER A 366 10.29 23.80 -9.84
CA SER A 366 10.82 22.61 -9.16
C SER A 366 9.71 21.69 -8.66
N TYR A 367 8.72 22.21 -7.93
CA TYR A 367 7.60 21.39 -7.45
C TYR A 367 6.70 20.89 -8.60
N THR A 368 6.53 21.66 -9.68
CA THR A 368 5.79 21.18 -10.88
C THR A 368 6.50 19.98 -11.51
N THR A 369 7.82 20.06 -11.71
CA THR A 369 8.63 18.96 -12.24
C THR A 369 8.65 17.77 -11.30
N ASN A 370 8.77 18.01 -9.98
CA ASN A 370 8.72 16.99 -8.94
C ASN A 370 7.42 16.17 -9.04
N ARG A 371 6.26 16.84 -9.03
CA ARG A 371 4.95 16.17 -9.16
C ARG A 371 4.80 15.40 -10.46
N ALA A 372 5.29 15.93 -11.58
CA ALA A 372 5.29 15.23 -12.86
C ALA A 372 6.19 13.97 -12.85
N GLY A 373 7.36 14.05 -12.21
CA GLY A 373 8.25 12.90 -12.02
C GLY A 373 7.65 11.85 -11.08
N TYR A 374 7.01 12.28 -9.99
CA TYR A 374 6.30 11.41 -9.06
C TYR A 374 5.20 10.61 -9.77
N LYS A 375 4.37 11.29 -10.57
CA LYS A 375 3.34 10.65 -11.41
C LYS A 375 3.92 9.64 -12.40
N THR A 376 5.12 9.89 -12.92
CA THR A 376 5.80 8.99 -13.87
C THR A 376 6.08 7.61 -13.26
N MET A 377 6.27 7.51 -11.94
CA MET A 377 6.52 6.24 -11.24
C MET A 377 5.35 5.25 -11.34
N PHE A 378 4.12 5.74 -11.50
CA PHE A 378 2.94 4.89 -11.70
C PHE A 378 2.88 4.29 -13.11
N GLY A 379 3.49 4.97 -14.09
CA GLY A 379 3.73 4.42 -15.43
C GLY A 379 4.82 3.34 -15.41
N VAL A 380 5.88 3.55 -14.63
CA VAL A 380 6.94 2.54 -14.42
C VAL A 380 6.37 1.28 -13.75
N GLY A 381 5.57 1.43 -12.68
CA GLY A 381 4.92 0.31 -12.03
C GLY A 381 3.95 -0.45 -12.95
N LEU A 382 3.19 0.25 -13.80
CA LEU A 382 2.37 -0.37 -14.84
C LEU A 382 3.20 -1.19 -15.84
N ALA A 383 4.27 -0.61 -16.40
CA ALA A 383 5.11 -1.27 -17.40
C ALA A 383 5.81 -2.52 -16.83
N LEU A 384 6.39 -2.41 -15.61
CA LEU A 384 7.07 -3.51 -14.94
C LEU A 384 6.09 -4.62 -14.55
N SER A 385 4.99 -4.28 -13.88
CA SER A 385 3.97 -5.28 -13.51
C SER A 385 3.39 -5.97 -14.73
N GLY A 386 3.11 -5.23 -15.81
CA GLY A 386 2.62 -5.79 -17.07
C GLY A 386 3.59 -6.79 -17.68
N ALA A 387 4.89 -6.47 -17.70
CA ALA A 387 5.91 -7.39 -18.21
C ALA A 387 6.04 -8.66 -17.34
N ILE A 388 6.02 -8.52 -16.02
CA ILE A 388 6.09 -9.64 -15.06
C ILE A 388 4.86 -10.55 -15.18
N VAL A 389 3.65 -9.98 -15.21
CA VAL A 389 2.40 -10.74 -15.36
C VAL A 389 2.30 -11.41 -16.73
N ALA A 390 2.85 -10.79 -17.78
CA ALA A 390 2.95 -11.42 -19.10
C ALA A 390 3.93 -12.60 -19.11
N GLN A 391 5.00 -12.55 -18.31
CA GLN A 391 6.00 -13.62 -18.20
C GLN A 391 5.51 -14.80 -17.34
N PHE A 392 4.80 -14.51 -16.23
CA PHE A 392 4.40 -15.51 -15.24
C PHE A 392 2.88 -15.56 -15.03
N ASN A 393 2.08 -15.49 -16.10
CA ASN A 393 0.64 -15.28 -16.03
C ASN A 393 -0.10 -16.24 -15.08
N ASP A 394 0.26 -17.54 -15.12
CA ASP A 394 -0.35 -18.58 -14.29
C ASP A 394 -0.24 -18.30 -12.79
N LYS A 395 0.79 -17.57 -12.34
CA LYS A 395 0.96 -17.18 -10.93
C LYS A 395 -0.05 -16.11 -10.49
N PHE A 396 -0.55 -15.31 -11.44
CA PHE A 396 -1.41 -14.15 -11.20
C PHE A 396 -2.88 -14.39 -11.52
N GLN A 397 -3.24 -15.59 -12.00
CA GLN A 397 -4.63 -15.96 -12.20
C GLN A 397 -5.34 -16.11 -10.85
N GLU A 398 -6.60 -15.69 -10.82
CA GLU A 398 -7.51 -15.81 -9.68
C GLU A 398 -8.29 -17.11 -9.77
N ALA A 399 -8.41 -17.83 -8.66
CA ALA A 399 -9.32 -18.97 -8.59
C ALA A 399 -10.78 -18.48 -8.63
N ALA A 400 -11.63 -19.16 -9.39
CA ALA A 400 -13.07 -18.92 -9.33
C ALA A 400 -13.59 -19.33 -7.94
N ILE A 401 -14.06 -18.36 -7.15
CA ILE A 401 -14.75 -18.61 -5.88
C ILE A 401 -16.25 -18.63 -6.18
N PRO A 402 -16.98 -19.73 -5.88
CA PRO A 402 -18.43 -19.80 -6.04
C PRO A 402 -19.14 -18.70 -5.25
N ALA A 403 -20.23 -18.14 -5.77
CA ALA A 403 -20.98 -17.08 -5.10
C ALA A 403 -21.61 -17.52 -3.76
N SER A 404 -21.81 -18.83 -3.55
CA SER A 404 -22.30 -19.42 -2.30
C SER A 404 -21.23 -19.51 -1.19
N MET A 405 -19.96 -19.28 -1.53
CA MET A 405 -18.86 -19.39 -0.57
C MET A 405 -18.58 -18.05 0.08
N THR A 406 -18.65 -18.01 1.41
CA THR A 406 -18.07 -16.92 2.18
C THR A 406 -16.57 -17.11 2.33
N THR A 407 -15.79 -16.08 2.03
CA THR A 407 -14.34 -16.07 2.16
C THR A 407 -13.87 -14.93 3.03
N VAL A 408 -13.00 -15.22 4.00
CA VAL A 408 -12.36 -14.21 4.85
C VAL A 408 -10.85 -14.35 4.71
N TRP A 409 -10.17 -13.23 4.45
CA TRP A 409 -8.72 -13.16 4.39
C TRP A 409 -8.21 -12.20 5.45
N MET A 410 -7.17 -12.64 6.16
CA MET A 410 -6.46 -11.86 7.15
C MET A 410 -4.97 -12.18 7.02
N LYS A 411 -4.10 -11.19 7.23
CA LYS A 411 -2.64 -11.42 7.21
C LYS A 411 -2.03 -11.09 8.56
N LEU A 412 -1.11 -11.93 9.03
CA LEU A 412 -0.36 -11.65 10.25
C LEU A 412 0.32 -10.28 10.16
N ASN A 413 0.24 -9.51 11.23
CA ASN A 413 0.78 -8.17 11.33
C ASN A 413 0.18 -7.13 10.36
N SER A 414 -0.85 -7.48 9.58
CA SER A 414 -1.62 -6.53 8.77
C SER A 414 -2.94 -6.19 9.45
N LYS A 415 -3.40 -4.95 9.24
CA LYS A 415 -4.76 -4.51 9.61
C LYS A 415 -5.78 -4.78 8.50
N GLU A 416 -5.35 -5.23 7.32
CA GLU A 416 -6.25 -5.52 6.21
C GLU A 416 -7.12 -6.75 6.52
N LEU A 417 -8.41 -6.60 6.27
CA LEU A 417 -9.42 -7.64 6.33
C LEU A 417 -10.16 -7.68 5.01
N ASN A 418 -10.21 -8.83 4.36
CA ASN A 418 -11.04 -9.04 3.18
C ASN A 418 -12.17 -10.00 3.54
N ILE A 419 -13.43 -9.60 3.34
CA ILE A 419 -14.60 -10.48 3.51
C ILE A 419 -15.41 -10.44 2.24
N ASN A 420 -15.57 -11.59 1.59
CA ASN A 420 -16.29 -11.72 0.33
C ASN A 420 -15.83 -10.68 -0.70
N ARG A 421 -14.51 -10.45 -0.77
CA ARG A 421 -13.84 -9.49 -1.66
C ARG A 421 -14.04 -8.02 -1.27
N ILE A 422 -14.67 -7.73 -0.13
CA ILE A 422 -14.75 -6.39 0.44
C ILE A 422 -13.55 -6.21 1.37
N VAL A 423 -12.64 -5.33 1.00
CA VAL A 423 -11.44 -5.00 1.78
C VAL A 423 -11.78 -3.85 2.74
N THR A 424 -11.47 -4.03 4.03
CA THR A 424 -11.59 -3.02 5.09
C THR A 424 -10.34 -3.02 5.97
N MET A 425 -10.17 -1.96 6.75
CA MET A 425 -9.16 -1.91 7.81
C MET A 425 -9.76 -2.35 9.14
N MET A 426 -8.93 -3.03 9.92
CA MET A 426 -9.15 -3.32 11.33
C MET A 426 -8.32 -2.37 12.19
N ASP A 427 -8.77 -2.08 13.41
CA ASP A 427 -8.01 -1.31 14.38
C ASP A 427 -6.91 -2.14 15.07
N THR A 428 -6.92 -3.44 14.85
CA THR A 428 -5.96 -4.38 15.41
C THR A 428 -5.55 -5.44 14.38
N LYS A 429 -4.44 -6.13 14.64
CA LYS A 429 -3.85 -7.09 13.72
C LYS A 429 -3.93 -8.53 14.23
N PRO A 430 -4.13 -9.53 13.34
CA PRO A 430 -3.84 -10.92 13.66
C PRO A 430 -2.39 -11.07 14.14
N SER A 431 -2.18 -11.91 15.14
CA SER A 431 -0.86 -12.07 15.77
C SER A 431 -0.55 -13.53 16.05
N ASN A 432 0.72 -13.91 15.93
CA ASN A 432 1.19 -15.21 16.43
C ASN A 432 1.75 -15.00 17.84
N ARG A 433 1.25 -15.78 18.81
CA ARG A 433 1.76 -15.80 20.19
C ARG A 433 2.13 -17.23 20.54
N SER A 434 3.42 -17.47 20.77
CA SER A 434 3.96 -18.77 21.18
C SER A 434 3.48 -19.93 20.29
N GLY A 435 3.47 -19.73 18.96
CA GLY A 435 3.05 -20.74 18.00
C GLY A 435 1.53 -20.82 17.78
N THR A 436 0.73 -20.03 18.49
CA THR A 436 -0.73 -19.94 18.29
C THR A 436 -1.07 -18.68 17.52
N THR A 437 -1.71 -18.83 16.35
CA THR A 437 -2.28 -17.70 15.60
C THR A 437 -3.57 -17.25 16.27
N TYR A 438 -3.63 -15.97 16.58
CA TYR A 438 -4.76 -15.27 17.20
C TYR A 438 -5.36 -14.28 16.21
N ILE A 439 -6.68 -14.30 16.07
CA ILE A 439 -7.41 -13.37 15.21
C ILE A 439 -8.44 -12.54 16.01
N PRO A 440 -8.79 -11.33 15.53
CA PRO A 440 -9.77 -10.48 16.20
C PRO A 440 -11.19 -11.06 16.07
N LEU A 441 -11.79 -11.48 17.19
CA LEU A 441 -13.09 -12.17 17.19
C LEU A 441 -14.21 -11.30 16.60
N ARG A 442 -14.22 -10.01 16.96
CA ARG A 442 -15.28 -9.08 16.53
C ARG A 442 -15.27 -8.89 15.02
N TYR A 443 -14.10 -8.61 14.43
CA TYR A 443 -13.98 -8.39 12.99
C TYR A 443 -14.36 -9.62 12.17
N LEU A 444 -13.98 -10.83 12.63
CA LEU A 444 -14.48 -12.04 12.00
C LEU A 444 -16.00 -12.15 12.15
N GLY A 445 -16.51 -12.07 13.39
CA GLY A 445 -17.93 -12.29 13.70
C GLY A 445 -18.87 -11.32 12.99
N GLU A 446 -18.67 -10.02 13.18
CA GLU A 446 -19.50 -8.97 12.56
C GLU A 446 -19.35 -8.96 11.04
N GLY A 447 -18.15 -9.24 10.55
CA GLY A 447 -17.86 -9.35 9.13
C GLY A 447 -18.65 -10.44 8.41
N ILE A 448 -19.00 -11.53 9.11
CA ILE A 448 -19.83 -12.63 8.56
C ILE A 448 -21.30 -12.52 8.99
N GLY A 449 -21.71 -11.35 9.51
CA GLY A 449 -23.11 -11.06 9.89
C GLY A 449 -23.50 -11.42 11.32
N ALA A 450 -22.55 -11.80 12.19
CA ALA A 450 -22.85 -12.08 13.60
C ALA A 450 -22.91 -10.79 14.44
N LYS A 451 -23.70 -10.79 15.50
CA LYS A 451 -23.69 -9.72 16.51
C LYS A 451 -22.68 -10.06 17.61
N VAL A 452 -21.81 -9.12 17.97
CA VAL A 452 -20.81 -9.33 19.02
C VAL A 452 -21.02 -8.37 20.19
N LYS A 453 -21.16 -8.90 21.41
CA LYS A 453 -21.34 -8.12 22.64
C LYS A 453 -20.26 -8.50 23.65
N TYR A 454 -19.65 -7.51 24.30
CA TYR A 454 -18.77 -7.72 25.44
C TYR A 454 -19.49 -7.34 26.74
N ASP A 455 -19.35 -8.17 27.77
CA ASP A 455 -19.83 -7.91 29.12
C ASP A 455 -18.61 -7.72 30.05
N HIS A 456 -18.45 -6.47 30.51
CA HIS A 456 -17.34 -6.08 31.38
C HIS A 456 -17.43 -6.72 32.77
N GLN A 457 -18.63 -6.96 33.31
CA GLN A 457 -18.81 -7.50 34.66
C GLN A 457 -18.38 -8.96 34.72
N THR A 458 -18.78 -9.73 33.70
CA THR A 458 -18.49 -11.17 33.64
C THR A 458 -17.21 -11.49 32.86
N ARG A 459 -16.59 -10.50 32.21
CA ARG A 459 -15.47 -10.65 31.26
C ARG A 459 -15.80 -11.72 30.20
N THR A 460 -16.99 -11.61 29.62
CA THR A 460 -17.46 -12.53 28.57
C THR A 460 -17.74 -11.83 27.26
N VAL A 461 -17.49 -12.53 26.15
CA VAL A 461 -17.85 -12.09 24.80
C VAL A 461 -18.91 -13.02 24.26
N TRP A 462 -20.01 -12.45 23.82
CA TRP A 462 -21.14 -13.15 23.21
C TRP A 462 -21.13 -12.91 21.71
N VAL A 463 -21.23 -13.97 20.92
CA VAL A 463 -21.37 -13.93 19.47
C VAL A 463 -22.67 -14.61 19.09
N MET A 464 -23.57 -13.89 18.45
CA MET A 464 -24.86 -14.40 17.96
C MET A 464 -24.81 -14.46 16.44
N ALA A 465 -24.74 -15.67 15.87
CA ALA A 465 -24.60 -15.90 14.44
C ALA A 465 -25.79 -16.75 13.95
N GLY A 466 -26.78 -16.11 13.32
CA GLY A 466 -28.04 -16.77 13.00
C GLY A 466 -28.72 -17.29 14.26
N ASN A 467 -28.94 -18.61 14.34
CA ASN A 467 -29.53 -19.27 15.50
C ASN A 467 -28.50 -19.69 16.56
N ASP A 468 -27.20 -19.61 16.24
CA ASP A 468 -26.15 -20.03 17.15
C ASP A 468 -25.76 -18.91 18.11
N THR A 469 -25.63 -19.24 19.39
CA THR A 469 -25.12 -18.36 20.43
C THR A 469 -23.84 -18.93 21.02
N LEU A 470 -22.76 -18.17 20.89
CA LEU A 470 -21.45 -18.50 21.39
C LEU A 470 -21.08 -17.57 22.54
N LYS A 471 -20.42 -18.12 23.58
CA LYS A 471 -19.94 -17.36 24.72
C LYS A 471 -18.49 -17.71 25.00
N PHE A 472 -17.63 -16.70 25.01
CA PHE A 472 -16.21 -16.80 25.28
C PHE A 472 -15.90 -16.13 26.61
N TRP A 473 -15.09 -16.75 27.46
CA TRP A 473 -14.57 -16.12 28.66
C TRP A 473 -13.13 -15.68 28.43
N ILE A 474 -12.83 -14.44 28.79
CA ILE A 474 -11.44 -13.95 28.75
C ILE A 474 -10.58 -14.76 29.74
N ASP A 475 -9.34 -15.02 29.35
CA ASP A 475 -8.32 -15.79 30.07
C ASP A 475 -8.62 -17.28 30.27
N ARG A 476 -9.67 -17.80 29.60
CA ARG A 476 -10.03 -19.22 29.59
C ARG A 476 -9.84 -19.84 28.22
N ASN A 477 -9.58 -21.14 28.19
CA ASN A 477 -9.43 -21.97 26.97
C ASN A 477 -10.71 -22.78 26.65
N VAL A 478 -11.85 -22.35 27.19
CA VAL A 478 -13.18 -22.93 26.97
C VAL A 478 -14.16 -21.87 26.50
N MET A 479 -15.18 -22.30 25.77
CA MET A 479 -16.31 -21.51 25.30
C MET A 479 -17.60 -22.32 25.44
N GLU A 480 -18.76 -21.66 25.34
CA GLU A 480 -20.05 -22.33 25.11
C GLU A 480 -20.50 -22.10 23.66
N VAL A 481 -21.04 -23.14 23.03
CA VAL A 481 -21.81 -23.09 21.78
C VAL A 481 -23.19 -23.64 22.09
N ASN A 482 -24.23 -22.80 22.01
CA ASN A 482 -25.61 -23.17 22.33
C ASN A 482 -25.74 -23.86 23.69
N GLY A 483 -25.05 -23.33 24.70
CA GLY A 483 -25.03 -23.85 26.08
C GLY A 483 -24.12 -25.06 26.32
N MET A 484 -23.52 -25.65 25.27
CA MET A 484 -22.57 -26.74 25.42
C MET A 484 -21.13 -26.24 25.50
N GLN A 485 -20.37 -26.67 26.51
CA GLN A 485 -18.96 -26.32 26.63
C GLN A 485 -18.10 -27.00 25.56
N LYS A 486 -17.18 -26.24 24.98
CA LYS A 486 -16.18 -26.66 24.00
C LYS A 486 -14.82 -26.05 24.33
N SER A 487 -13.73 -26.74 24.01
CA SER A 487 -12.37 -26.16 24.14
C SER A 487 -12.03 -25.33 22.92
N VAL A 488 -11.47 -24.13 23.12
CA VAL A 488 -10.96 -23.27 22.04
C VAL A 488 -9.45 -23.46 21.77
N GLY A 489 -8.85 -24.51 22.35
CA GLY A 489 -7.44 -24.88 22.17
C GLY A 489 -6.43 -24.04 22.96
N ALA A 490 -6.60 -22.72 23.02
CA ALA A 490 -5.77 -21.82 23.82
C ALA A 490 -6.63 -20.72 24.48
N LYS A 491 -6.06 -19.98 25.44
CA LYS A 491 -6.80 -18.93 26.15
C LYS A 491 -7.29 -17.87 25.18
N VAL A 492 -8.56 -17.47 25.32
CA VAL A 492 -9.08 -16.22 24.74
C VAL A 492 -8.45 -15.06 25.49
N ILE A 493 -7.93 -14.06 24.78
CA ILE A 493 -7.17 -12.97 25.39
C ILE A 493 -7.71 -11.61 24.94
N ILE A 494 -7.43 -10.59 25.75
CA ILE A 494 -7.49 -9.20 25.29
C ILE A 494 -6.07 -8.79 24.91
N ASN A 495 -5.89 -8.22 23.72
CA ASN A 495 -4.57 -7.73 23.30
C ASN A 495 -4.30 -6.31 23.82
N LYS A 496 -3.13 -5.76 23.47
CA LYS A 496 -2.72 -4.40 23.87
C LYS A 496 -3.63 -3.30 23.31
N ASP A 497 -4.34 -3.59 22.23
CA ASP A 497 -5.29 -2.67 21.57
C ASP A 497 -6.70 -2.78 22.19
N GLY A 498 -6.86 -3.57 23.27
CA GLY A 498 -8.15 -3.75 23.95
C GLY A 498 -9.13 -4.69 23.22
N ARG A 499 -8.68 -5.41 22.19
CA ARG A 499 -9.53 -6.29 21.37
C ARG A 499 -9.47 -7.75 21.82
N THR A 500 -10.63 -8.42 21.79
CA THR A 500 -10.73 -9.86 22.02
C THR A 500 -10.11 -10.64 20.87
N MET A 501 -9.09 -11.42 21.21
CA MET A 501 -8.41 -12.31 20.29
C MET A 501 -8.68 -13.77 20.63
N VAL A 502 -8.93 -14.56 19.59
CA VAL A 502 -9.28 -15.97 19.71
C VAL A 502 -8.37 -16.85 18.83
N PRO A 503 -8.05 -18.09 19.23
CA PRO A 503 -7.13 -18.95 18.47
C PRO A 503 -7.69 -19.39 17.10
N LEU A 504 -6.97 -19.20 16.00
CA LEU A 504 -7.45 -19.55 14.66
C LEU A 504 -7.97 -20.99 14.54
N ARG A 505 -7.35 -21.94 15.25
CA ARG A 505 -7.68 -23.37 15.21
C ARG A 505 -9.15 -23.66 15.55
N PHE A 506 -9.76 -22.93 16.50
CA PHE A 506 -11.15 -23.21 16.87
C PHE A 506 -12.11 -22.90 15.71
N ILE A 507 -11.77 -21.95 14.82
CA ILE A 507 -12.62 -21.59 13.68
C ILE A 507 -12.64 -22.74 12.67
N ALA A 508 -11.49 -23.37 12.46
CA ALA A 508 -11.37 -24.55 11.62
C ALA A 508 -12.16 -25.74 12.20
N GLU A 509 -11.90 -26.08 13.46
CA GLU A 509 -12.35 -27.33 14.06
C GLU A 509 -13.79 -27.28 14.58
N LEU A 510 -14.19 -26.16 15.21
CA LEU A 510 -15.52 -26.05 15.86
C LEU A 510 -16.56 -25.42 14.95
N LEU A 511 -16.18 -24.43 14.14
CA LEU A 511 -17.11 -23.71 13.26
C LEU A 511 -17.16 -24.27 11.84
N GLN A 512 -16.36 -25.32 11.58
CA GLN A 512 -16.29 -26.03 10.30
C GLN A 512 -15.96 -25.13 9.12
N TRP A 513 -15.13 -24.11 9.35
CA TRP A 513 -14.54 -23.33 8.26
C TRP A 513 -13.34 -24.07 7.70
N ASN A 514 -13.21 -24.10 6.38
CA ASN A 514 -11.95 -24.50 5.76
C ASN A 514 -10.92 -23.39 6.00
N VAL A 515 -9.79 -23.75 6.60
CA VAL A 515 -8.71 -22.81 6.91
C VAL A 515 -7.46 -23.21 6.17
N THR A 516 -6.96 -22.31 5.34
CA THR A 516 -5.65 -22.44 4.71
C THR A 516 -4.72 -21.36 5.26
N TRP A 517 -3.48 -21.76 5.49
CA TRP A 517 -2.43 -20.91 6.06
C TRP A 517 -1.22 -20.94 5.14
N ASN A 518 -0.87 -19.79 4.57
CA ASN A 518 0.39 -19.62 3.87
C ASN A 518 1.43 -19.10 4.86
N GLN A 519 2.35 -19.97 5.26
CA GLN A 519 3.37 -19.65 6.25
C GLN A 519 4.36 -18.58 5.76
N THR A 520 4.70 -18.59 4.48
CA THR A 520 5.66 -17.64 3.88
C THR A 520 5.08 -16.23 3.82
N GLU A 521 3.81 -16.11 3.44
CA GLU A 521 3.13 -14.82 3.30
C GLU A 521 2.47 -14.35 4.60
N GLY A 522 2.34 -15.25 5.58
CA GLY A 522 1.58 -14.99 6.79
C GLY A 522 0.08 -14.82 6.52
N LEU A 523 -0.46 -15.44 5.46
CA LEU A 523 -1.84 -15.25 5.00
C LEU A 523 -2.77 -16.34 5.54
N ILE A 524 -3.85 -15.91 6.19
CA ILE A 524 -4.97 -16.71 6.68
C ILE A 524 -6.11 -16.59 5.68
N THR A 525 -6.58 -17.71 5.14
CA THR A 525 -7.78 -17.76 4.31
C THR A 525 -8.79 -18.72 4.93
N LEU A 526 -9.95 -18.18 5.30
CA LEU A 526 -11.10 -18.91 5.81
C LEU A 526 -12.15 -19.01 4.70
N MET A 527 -12.70 -20.19 4.48
CA MET A 527 -13.78 -20.41 3.52
C MET A 527 -14.89 -21.26 4.13
N LYS A 528 -16.14 -20.88 3.88
CA LYS A 528 -17.31 -21.67 4.29
C LYS A 528 -18.45 -21.50 3.30
N GLU A 529 -19.05 -22.61 2.93
CA GLU A 529 -20.31 -22.60 2.17
C GLU A 529 -21.42 -22.17 3.13
N MET A 530 -22.16 -21.13 2.74
CA MET A 530 -23.22 -20.53 3.57
C MET A 530 -24.60 -21.02 3.20
#